data_AF-A0A944KIH7-F1
#
_entry.id   AF-A0A944KIH7-F1
#
_cell.length_a   1.000
_cell.length_b   1.000
_cell.length_c   1.000
_cell.angle_alpha   90.00
_cell.angle_beta   90.00
_cell.angle_gamma   90.00
#
_symmetry.space_group_name_H-M   'P 1'
#
loop_
_entity.id
_entity.type
_entity.pdbx_description
1 polymer ?
#
loop_
_entity_poly.entity_id
_entity_poly.type
_entity_poly.pdbx_seq_one_letter_code
_entity_poly.pdbx_strand_id
1 'polypeptide(L)' 'MALLVTGLGPGDVAETVECLRQCADRATDPELAEYRRHLADLLGDALDRLPTQAVEVAT' A
#
# COMPACT_ATOMS: atom_id res chain seq x y z
N MET A 1 8.10 -7.23 -15.23
CA MET A 1 6.84 -7.98 -15.42
C MET A 1 5.85 -7.40 -14.41
N ALA A 2 4.70 -6.87 -14.84
CA ALA A 2 3.73 -6.25 -13.94
C ALA A 2 2.60 -7.25 -13.63
N LEU A 3 2.28 -7.43 -12.35
CA LEU A 3 1.14 -8.23 -11.89
C LEU A 3 -0.08 -7.30 -11.86
N LEU A 4 -1.12 -7.63 -12.64
CA LEU A 4 -2.39 -6.91 -12.59
C LEU A 4 -3.32 -7.63 -11.61
N VAL A 5 -3.57 -7.02 -10.45
CA VAL A 5 -4.49 -7.55 -9.45
C VAL A 5 -5.83 -6.85 -9.58
N THR A 6 -6.87 -7.58 -9.97
CA THR A 6 -8.23 -7.06 -10.14
C THR A 6 -9.06 -7.29 -8.88
N GLY A 7 -9.98 -6.38 -8.57
CA GLY A 7 -10.86 -6.47 -7.40
C GLY A 7 -10.30 -5.88 -6.11
N LEU A 8 -9.12 -5.24 -6.18
CA LEU A 8 -8.60 -4.40 -5.09
C LEU A 8 -8.98 -2.94 -5.34
N GLY A 9 -9.56 -2.31 -4.34
CA GLY A 9 -9.79 -0.87 -4.28
C GLY A 9 -8.67 -0.13 -3.54
N PRO A 10 -8.73 1.21 -3.51
CA PRO A 10 -7.79 2.04 -2.76
C PRO A 10 -7.71 1.68 -1.27
N GLY A 11 -8.84 1.23 -0.67
CA GLY A 11 -8.90 0.79 0.72
C GLY A 11 -8.05 -0.45 1.00
N ASP A 12 -8.08 -1.45 0.12
CA ASP A 12 -7.29 -2.67 0.29
C ASP A 12 -5.78 -2.38 0.17
N VAL A 13 -5.41 -1.41 -0.68
CA VAL A 13 -4.02 -0.93 -0.78
C VAL A 13 -3.61 -0.21 0.51
N ALA A 14 -4.48 0.63 1.08
CA ALA A 14 -4.21 1.28 2.36
C ALA A 14 -4.02 0.26 3.51
N GLU A 15 -4.87 -0.76 3.57
CA GLU A 15 -4.70 -1.87 4.53
C GLU A 15 -3.38 -2.63 4.32
N THR A 16 -2.97 -2.82 3.07
CA THR A 16 -1.69 -3.45 2.74
C THR A 16 -0.50 -2.61 3.23
N VAL A 17 -0.54 -1.28 3.02
CA VAL A 17 0.49 -0.34 3.51
C VAL A 17 0.61 -0.43 5.03
N GLU A 18 -0.52 -0.41 5.73
CA GLU A 18 -0.57 -0.50 7.19
C GLU A 18 -0.02 -1.85 7.69
N CYS A 19 -0.41 -2.96 7.04
CA CYS A 19 0.09 -4.29 7.35
C CYS A 19 1.62 -4.38 7.18
N LEU A 20 2.16 -3.79 6.11
CA LEU A 20 3.61 -3.76 5.86
C LEU A 20 4.36 -2.99 6.96
N ARG A 21 3.81 -1.85 7.43
CA ARG A 21 4.39 -1.07 8.53
C ARG A 21 4.40 -1.87 9.84
N GLN A 22 3.28 -2.50 10.19
CA GLN A 22 3.22 -3.37 11.39
C GLN A 22 4.16 -4.57 11.29
N CYS A 23 4.32 -5.16 10.10
CA CYS A 23 5.26 -6.24 9.86
C CYS A 23 6.73 -5.79 9.94
N ALA A 24 7.02 -4.54 9.57
CA ALA A 24 8.35 -3.96 9.73
C ALA A 24 8.68 -3.76 11.21
N ASP A 25 7.74 -3.25 12.01
CA ASP A 25 7.96 -2.98 13.43
C ASP A 25 8.14 -4.25 14.27
N ARG A 26 7.61 -5.38 13.79
CA ARG A 26 7.78 -6.71 14.41
C ARG A 26 8.93 -7.52 13.81
N ALA A 27 9.64 -7.00 12.81
CA ALA A 27 10.73 -7.72 12.17
C ALA A 27 11.95 -7.80 13.11
N THR A 28 12.52 -8.99 13.24
CA THR A 28 13.79 -9.19 13.96
C THR A 28 15.01 -8.88 13.09
N ASP A 29 14.84 -8.91 11.77
CA ASP A 29 15.87 -8.59 10.80
C ASP A 29 15.74 -7.11 10.37
N PRO A 30 16.79 -6.29 10.59
CA PRO A 30 16.75 -4.86 10.25
C PRO A 30 16.65 -4.59 8.75
N GLU A 31 17.28 -5.39 7.89
CA GLU A 31 17.20 -5.20 6.43
C GLU A 31 15.79 -5.51 5.93
N LEU A 32 15.17 -6.56 6.50
CA LEU A 32 13.79 -6.91 6.19
C LEU A 32 12.79 -5.87 6.71
N ALA A 33 13.05 -5.27 7.87
CA ALA A 33 12.26 -4.17 8.41
C ALA A 33 12.30 -2.95 7.47
N GLU A 34 13.50 -2.57 7.02
CA GLU A 34 13.70 -1.44 6.12
C GLU A 34 13.06 -1.69 4.76
N TYR A 35 13.23 -2.90 4.20
CA TYR A 35 12.60 -3.27 2.93
C TYR A 35 11.06 -3.20 3.01
N ARG A 36 10.47 -3.65 4.12
CA ARG A 36 9.01 -3.55 4.33
C ARG A 36 8.53 -2.10 4.43
N ARG A 37 9.30 -1.24 5.10
CA ARG A 37 9.00 0.21 5.16
C ARG A 37 9.08 0.84 3.78
N HIS A 38 10.14 0.53 3.03
CA HIS A 38 10.30 1.01 1.66
C HIS A 38 9.11 0.62 0.75
N LEU A 39 8.63 -0.62 0.85
CA LEU A 39 7.45 -1.06 0.10
C LEU A 39 6.17 -0.33 0.56
N ALA A 40 6.00 -0.12 1.86
CA ALA A 40 4.86 0.63 2.39
C ALA A 40 4.84 2.06 1.87
N ASP A 41 6.00 2.72 1.80
CA ASP A 41 6.12 4.09 1.30
C ASP A 41 5.87 4.17 -0.20
N LEU A 42 6.41 3.24 -1.00
CA LEU A 42 6.13 3.18 -2.44
C LEU A 42 4.64 3.01 -2.75
N LEU A 43 3.96 2.13 -2.00
CA LEU A 43 2.54 1.88 -2.17
C LEU A 43 1.69 3.05 -1.66
N GLY A 44 2.07 3.67 -0.54
CA GLY A 44 1.43 4.89 -0.03
C GLY A 44 1.53 6.04 -1.01
N ASP A 45 2.72 6.30 -1.55
CA ASP A 45 2.95 7.32 -2.58
C ASP A 45 2.11 7.05 -3.85
N ALA A 46 1.98 5.78 -4.25
CA ALA A 46 1.15 5.41 -5.39
C ALA A 46 -0.34 5.63 -5.12
N LEU A 47 -0.79 5.34 -3.89
CA LEU A 47 -2.16 5.58 -3.43
C LEU A 47 -2.50 7.08 -3.42
N ASP A 48 -1.60 7.91 -2.89
CA ASP A 48 -1.77 9.37 -2.83
C ASP A 48 -1.79 10.03 -4.22
N ARG A 49 -1.18 9.40 -5.21
CA ARG A 49 -1.18 9.85 -6.61
C ARG A 49 -2.40 9.40 -7.40
N LEU A 50 -3.28 8.58 -6.82
CA LEU A 50 -4.52 8.20 -7.51
C LEU A 50 -5.39 9.43 -7.73
N PRO A 51 -5.95 9.62 -8.94
CA PRO A 51 -6.83 10.74 -9.21
C PRO A 51 -8.05 10.69 -8.29
N THR A 52 -8.32 11.78 -7.57
CA THR A 52 -9.43 11.91 -6.60
C THR A 52 -10.83 11.76 -7.24
N GLN A 53 -10.93 11.61 -8.56
CA GLN A 53 -12.19 11.68 -9.33
C GLN A 53 -13.07 10.41 -9.30
N ALA A 54 -12.87 9.47 -8.38
CA ALA A 54 -13.71 8.27 -8.27
C ALA A 54 -14.71 8.30 -7.09
N VAL A 55 -14.87 9.43 -6.40
CA VAL A 55 -15.82 9.59 -5.29
C VAL A 55 -16.95 10.57 -5.66
N GLU A 56 -17.45 10.54 -6.90
CA GLU A 56 -18.64 11.31 -7.29
C GLU A 56 -19.52 10.56 -8.31
N VAL A 57 -19.75 9.25 -8.20
CA VAL A 57 -20.91 8.64 -8.88
C VAL A 57 -21.45 7.43 -8.10
N ALA A 58 -22.36 7.68 -7.17
CA ALA A 58 -23.50 6.82 -6.84
C ALA A 58 -24.38 7.57 -5.83
N THR A 59 -25.07 8.60 -6.31
CA THR A 59 -26.28 9.14 -5.66
C THR A 59 -27.45 8.23 -5.99
#